data_AF-A0A512L8A3-F1
#
_entry.id   AF-A0A512L8A3-F1
#
_cell.length_a   1.000
_cell.length_b   1.000
_cell.length_c   1.000
_cell.angle_alpha   90.00
_cell.angle_beta   90.00
_cell.angle_gamma   90.00
#
_symmetry.space_group_name_H-M   'P 1'
#
loop_
_entity.id
_entity.type
_entity.pdbx_description
1 polymer ?
#
loop_
_entity_poly.entity_id
_entity_poly.type
_entity_poly.pdbx_seq_one_letter_code
_entity_poly.pdbx_strand_id
1 'polypeptide(L)'
;MRYSHTFMIRTARIMARILLCLCLLGVAKAWAVMIIANPHVSATTLSQNALRAMFAVKLLQWPDSQPVRVFVLPDDNPLHRAFCKEALDVYPYQLRQTWDRLVYSGTGQAPTEVGSEQEMLKRVATTPGALGYARKVKPGDRVRILSGDNPGRINSAE
;
A
#
# COMPACT_ATOMS: atom_id res chain seq x y z
N MET A 1 24.22 12.80 58.93
CA MET A 1 23.40 12.69 57.71
C MET A 1 24.25 13.06 56.50
N ARG A 2 24.77 12.07 55.75
CA ARG A 2 25.58 12.27 54.53
C ARG A 2 24.85 11.61 53.36
N TYR A 3 23.94 12.32 52.71
CA TYR A 3 23.21 11.84 51.54
C TYR A 3 23.99 12.16 50.24
N SER A 4 24.21 11.11 49.44
CA SER A 4 23.93 11.13 48.00
C SER A 4 24.84 11.86 47.00
N HIS A 5 26.16 11.63 47.01
CA HIS A 5 26.97 11.92 45.80
C HIS A 5 26.97 10.76 44.78
N THR A 6 26.85 9.52 45.26
CA THR A 6 26.79 8.30 44.43
C THR A 6 25.44 8.09 43.74
N PHE A 7 24.38 8.74 44.22
CA PHE A 7 23.03 8.62 43.64
C PHE A 7 22.92 9.41 42.32
N MET A 8 23.55 10.59 42.26
CA MET A 8 23.47 11.52 41.13
C MET A 8 24.21 11.02 39.87
N ILE A 9 25.30 10.27 40.04
CA ILE A 9 26.09 9.71 38.92
C ILE A 9 25.41 8.46 38.32
N ARG A 10 24.65 7.72 39.13
CA ARG A 10 23.91 6.52 38.70
C ARG A 10 22.67 6.87 37.88
N THR A 11 21.93 7.91 38.26
CA THR A 11 20.76 8.39 37.51
C THR A 11 21.15 8.97 36.15
N ALA A 12 22.28 9.70 36.07
CA ALA A 12 22.78 10.23 34.79
C ALA A 12 23.12 9.12 33.77
N ARG A 13 23.65 7.98 34.22
CA ARG A 13 23.94 6.81 33.36
C ARG A 13 22.67 6.10 32.88
N ILE A 14 21.63 6.06 33.70
CA ILE A 14 20.33 5.49 33.34
C ILE A 14 19.61 6.41 32.34
N MET A 15 19.63 7.72 32.56
CA MET A 15 19.09 8.71 31.62
C MET A 15 19.81 8.65 30.26
N ALA A 16 21.14 8.55 30.25
CA ALA A 16 21.91 8.42 29.01
C ALA A 16 21.58 7.13 28.22
N ARG A 17 21.28 6.02 28.91
CA ARG A 17 20.85 4.76 28.28
C ARG A 17 19.44 4.84 27.70
N ILE A 18 18.52 5.54 28.37
CA ILE A 18 17.16 5.79 27.86
C ILE A 18 17.22 6.70 26.63
N LEU A 19 18.04 7.75 26.67
CA LEU A 19 18.23 8.66 25.53
C LEU A 19 18.88 7.97 24.33
N LEU A 20 19.84 7.06 24.58
CA LEU A 20 20.48 6.25 23.55
C LEU A 20 19.52 5.23 22.93
N CYS A 21 18.65 4.60 23.73
CA CYS A 21 17.64 3.66 23.25
C CYS A 21 16.56 4.36 22.42
N LEU A 22 16.20 5.60 22.77
CA LEU A 22 15.20 6.39 22.04
C LEU A 22 15.71 6.88 20.67
N CYS A 23 17.02 7.11 20.51
CA CYS A 23 17.64 7.42 19.22
C CYS A 23 17.76 6.21 18.27
N LEU A 24 17.65 4.98 18.77
CA LEU A 24 17.66 3.75 17.97
C LEU A 24 16.28 3.32 17.47
N LEU A 25 15.21 4.06 17.79
CA LEU A 25 13.93 3.90 17.07
C LEU A 25 14.13 4.42 15.64
N GLY A 26 14.59 3.52 14.77
CA GLY A 26 14.85 3.80 13.37
C GLY A 26 13.65 4.45 12.70
N VAL A 27 13.91 5.54 11.98
CA VAL A 27 12.94 6.18 11.12
C VAL A 27 12.52 5.15 10.07
N ALA A 28 11.31 4.61 10.20
CA ALA A 28 10.74 3.74 9.19
C ALA A 28 10.63 4.56 7.90
N LYS A 29 11.38 4.15 6.87
CA LYS A 29 11.31 4.80 5.55
C LYS A 29 9.93 4.52 4.96
N ALA A 30 9.03 5.49 5.05
CA ALA A 30 7.73 5.42 4.41
C ALA A 30 7.96 5.48 2.89
N TRP A 31 7.81 4.35 2.21
CA TRP A 31 7.76 4.33 0.75
C TRP A 31 6.35 4.68 0.31
N ALA A 32 6.21 5.73 -0.49
CA ALA A 32 4.94 6.10 -1.08
C ALA A 32 4.40 4.95 -1.93
N VAL A 33 3.16 4.54 -1.69
CA VAL A 33 2.47 3.53 -2.49
C VAL A 33 1.99 4.17 -3.78
N MET A 34 2.44 3.66 -4.92
CA MET A 34 2.04 4.11 -6.25
C MET A 34 0.98 3.16 -6.82
N ILE A 35 -0.12 3.72 -7.31
CA ILE A 35 -1.13 2.95 -8.05
C ILE A 35 -0.68 2.82 -9.49
N ILE A 36 -0.67 1.59 -9.98
CA ILE A 36 -0.21 1.27 -11.34
C ILE A 36 -1.33 0.58 -12.12
N ALA A 37 -1.43 0.92 -13.39
CA ALA A 37 -2.35 0.29 -14.33
C ALA A 37 -1.62 -0.10 -15.62
N ASN A 38 -2.26 -0.97 -16.38
CA ASN A 38 -1.78 -1.31 -17.71
C ASN A 38 -1.72 -0.06 -18.61
N PRO A 39 -0.68 0.12 -19.45
CA PRO A 39 -0.54 1.30 -20.31
C PRO A 39 -1.66 1.49 -21.33
N HIS A 40 -2.42 0.44 -21.66
CA HIS A 40 -3.58 0.50 -22.56
C HIS A 40 -4.87 1.00 -21.88
N VAL A 41 -4.85 1.20 -20.56
CA VAL A 41 -5.98 1.83 -19.86
C VAL A 41 -5.97 3.32 -20.17
N SER A 42 -7.09 3.85 -20.68
CA SER A 42 -7.19 5.25 -21.12
C SER A 42 -7.14 6.24 -19.96
N ALA A 43 -7.55 5.83 -18.76
CA ALA A 43 -7.56 6.66 -17.56
C ALA A 43 -6.13 7.09 -17.16
N THR A 44 -5.99 8.37 -16.82
CA THR A 44 -4.78 8.97 -16.25
C THR A 44 -4.95 9.32 -14.76
N THR A 45 -6.19 9.56 -14.35
CA THR A 45 -6.57 9.80 -12.96
C THR A 45 -7.56 8.74 -12.49
N LEU A 46 -7.55 8.47 -11.18
CA LEU A 46 -8.50 7.57 -10.55
C LEU A 46 -8.98 8.18 -9.24
N SER A 47 -10.29 8.32 -9.08
CA SER A 47 -10.87 8.81 -7.82
C SER A 47 -10.69 7.76 -6.72
N GLN A 48 -10.57 8.21 -5.47
CA GLN A 48 -10.38 7.29 -4.34
C GLN A 48 -11.56 6.31 -4.19
N ASN A 49 -12.77 6.75 -4.50
CA ASN A 49 -13.96 5.90 -4.46
C ASN A 49 -13.94 4.83 -5.56
N ALA A 50 -13.54 5.19 -6.78
CA ALA A 50 -13.37 4.23 -7.86
C ALA A 50 -12.27 3.21 -7.54
N LEU A 51 -11.13 3.67 -7.00
CA LEU A 51 -10.05 2.80 -6.54
C LEU A 51 -10.54 1.78 -5.50
N ARG A 52 -11.23 2.25 -4.44
CA ARG A 52 -11.83 1.37 -3.42
C ARG A 52 -12.82 0.39 -4.04
N ALA A 53 -13.70 0.85 -4.93
CA ALA A 53 -14.69 0.01 -5.56
C ALA A 53 -14.06 -1.08 -6.46
N MET A 54 -12.99 -0.75 -7.20
CA MET A 54 -12.27 -1.69 -8.05
C MET A 54 -11.55 -2.76 -7.21
N PHE A 55 -10.80 -2.37 -6.19
CA PHE A 55 -10.11 -3.33 -5.31
C PHE A 55 -11.06 -4.16 -4.45
N ALA A 56 -12.24 -3.64 -4.13
CA ALA A 56 -13.31 -4.39 -3.48
C ALA A 56 -14.12 -5.27 -4.45
N VAL A 57 -13.75 -5.33 -5.74
CA VAL A 57 -14.44 -6.12 -6.79
C VAL A 57 -15.92 -5.72 -6.95
N LYS A 58 -16.22 -4.43 -6.74
CA LYS A 58 -17.55 -3.82 -6.95
C LYS A 58 -17.65 -3.09 -8.28
N LEU A 59 -16.55 -2.49 -8.75
CA LEU A 59 -16.44 -1.83 -10.05
C LEU A 59 -15.51 -2.65 -10.94
N LEU A 60 -16.09 -3.35 -11.92
CA LEU A 60 -15.38 -4.32 -12.76
C LEU A 60 -15.05 -3.81 -14.16
N GLN A 61 -15.38 -2.56 -14.46
CA GLN A 61 -15.15 -1.96 -15.76
C GLN A 61 -14.53 -0.57 -15.60
N TRP A 62 -13.60 -0.28 -16.49
CA TRP A 62 -13.07 1.06 -16.72
C TRP A 62 -14.12 1.92 -17.45
N PRO A 63 -13.98 3.26 -17.44
CA PRO A 63 -14.89 4.15 -18.17
C PRO A 63 -14.98 3.87 -19.68
N ASP A 64 -13.94 3.26 -20.26
CA ASP A 64 -13.87 2.83 -21.65
C ASP A 64 -14.39 1.39 -21.87
N SER A 65 -15.16 0.86 -20.90
CA SER A 65 -15.74 -0.48 -20.90
C SER A 65 -14.74 -1.64 -20.88
N GLN A 66 -13.43 -1.38 -20.75
CA GLN A 66 -12.45 -2.44 -20.56
C GLN A 66 -12.66 -3.13 -19.19
N PRO A 67 -12.55 -4.46 -19.09
CA PRO A 67 -12.67 -5.16 -17.82
C PRO A 67 -11.48 -4.84 -16.90
N VAL A 68 -11.76 -4.55 -15.63
CA VAL A 68 -10.75 -4.32 -14.59
C VAL A 68 -10.22 -5.67 -14.11
N ARG A 69 -8.90 -5.85 -14.15
CA ARG A 69 -8.23 -7.05 -13.62
C ARG A 69 -7.30 -6.67 -12.47
N VAL A 70 -7.71 -6.97 -11.26
CA VAL A 70 -6.97 -6.57 -10.06
C VAL A 70 -5.94 -7.62 -9.68
N PHE A 71 -4.71 -7.17 -9.44
CA PHE A 71 -3.64 -7.97 -8.85
C PHE A 71 -3.32 -7.45 -7.44
N VAL A 72 -3.10 -8.38 -6.51
CA VAL A 72 -2.80 -8.07 -5.10
C VAL A 72 -1.62 -8.89 -4.60
N LEU A 73 -0.87 -8.37 -3.63
CA LEU A 73 0.14 -9.12 -2.88
C LEU A 73 -0.52 -9.84 -1.69
N PRO A 74 0.14 -10.85 -1.09
CA PRO A 74 -0.34 -11.53 0.11
C PRO A 74 -0.64 -10.56 1.26
N ASP A 75 -1.58 -10.92 2.14
CA ASP A 75 -2.08 -10.05 3.22
C ASP A 75 -0.99 -9.65 4.22
N ASP A 76 0.01 -10.51 4.40
CA ASP A 76 1.17 -10.32 5.27
C ASP A 76 2.30 -9.51 4.60
N ASN A 77 2.14 -9.14 3.32
CA ASN A 77 3.12 -8.34 2.62
C ASN A 77 3.10 -6.89 3.15
N PRO A 78 4.26 -6.31 3.54
CA PRO A 78 4.33 -4.93 4.01
C PRO A 78 3.77 -3.90 3.02
N LEU A 79 3.93 -4.13 1.71
CA LEU A 79 3.39 -3.26 0.67
C LEU A 79 1.87 -3.37 0.57
N HIS A 80 1.30 -4.57 0.70
CA HIS A 80 -0.15 -4.73 0.73
C HIS A 80 -0.75 -4.04 1.96
N ARG A 81 -0.13 -4.18 3.14
CA ARG A 81 -0.54 -3.46 4.35
C ARG A 81 -0.53 -1.95 4.18
N ALA A 82 0.57 -1.42 3.63
CA ALA A 82 0.69 0.01 3.34
C ALA A 82 -0.37 0.47 2.34
N PHE A 83 -0.56 -0.27 1.25
CA PHE A 83 -1.58 0.02 0.25
C PHE A 83 -3.00 0.07 0.82
N CYS A 84 -3.40 -0.97 1.57
CA CYS A 84 -4.71 -1.03 2.20
C CYS A 84 -4.95 0.17 3.11
N LYS A 85 -3.96 0.51 3.96
CA LYS A 85 -4.09 1.60 4.93
C LYS A 85 -4.03 2.98 4.27
N GLU A 86 -3.08 3.21 3.36
CA GLU A 86 -2.79 4.53 2.82
C GLU A 86 -3.66 4.90 1.62
N ALA A 87 -3.94 3.93 0.74
CA ALA A 87 -4.69 4.17 -0.49
C ALA A 87 -6.20 3.89 -0.31
N LEU A 88 -6.54 2.80 0.37
CA LEU A 88 -7.93 2.33 0.52
C LEU A 88 -8.59 2.74 1.83
N ASP A 89 -7.81 3.16 2.84
CA ASP A 89 -8.28 3.47 4.20
C ASP A 89 -8.98 2.27 4.88
N VAL A 90 -8.45 1.06 4.67
CA VAL A 90 -8.92 -0.18 5.28
C VAL A 90 -7.74 -1.05 5.72
N TYR A 91 -7.99 -2.04 6.56
CA TYR A 91 -7.00 -3.07 6.88
C TYR A 91 -7.11 -4.27 5.92
N PRO A 92 -6.01 -5.02 5.67
CA PRO A 92 -6.02 -6.19 4.78
C PRO A 92 -7.13 -7.19 5.09
N TYR A 93 -7.37 -7.49 6.37
CA TYR A 93 -8.40 -8.45 6.77
C TYR A 93 -9.82 -8.00 6.38
N GLN A 94 -10.11 -6.69 6.35
CA GLN A 94 -11.41 -6.17 5.94
C GLN A 94 -11.62 -6.32 4.44
N LEU A 95 -10.55 -6.09 3.67
CA LEU A 95 -10.55 -6.28 2.24
C LEU A 95 -10.68 -7.77 1.88
N ARG A 96 -9.92 -8.64 2.56
CA ARG A 96 -10.03 -10.10 2.47
C ARG A 96 -11.43 -10.60 2.76
N GLN A 97 -12.04 -10.16 3.87
CA GLN A 97 -13.40 -10.53 4.23
C GLN A 97 -14.43 -10.13 3.15
N THR A 98 -14.19 -9.03 2.45
CA THR A 98 -15.04 -8.61 1.32
C THR A 98 -14.94 -9.62 0.18
N TRP A 99 -13.74 -10.06 -0.18
CA TRP A 99 -13.52 -11.06 -1.21
C TRP A 99 -14.05 -12.45 -0.80
N ASP A 100 -13.82 -12.87 0.44
CA ASP A 100 -14.32 -14.15 0.96
C ASP A 100 -15.84 -14.23 0.85
N ARG A 101 -16.54 -13.14 1.17
CA ARG A 101 -18.00 -13.07 1.01
C ARG A 101 -18.43 -13.26 -0.45
N LEU A 102 -17.72 -12.64 -1.40
CA LEU A 102 -18.01 -12.78 -2.83
C LEU A 102 -17.83 -14.23 -3.31
N VAL A 103 -16.72 -14.86 -2.89
CA VAL A 103 -16.38 -16.23 -3.26
C VAL A 103 -17.37 -17.23 -2.63
N TYR A 104 -17.63 -17.14 -1.32
CA TYR A 104 -18.53 -18.06 -0.63
C TYR A 104 -19.99 -17.96 -1.08
N SER A 105 -20.44 -16.76 -1.48
CA SER A 105 -21.78 -16.58 -2.04
C SER A 105 -21.88 -16.93 -3.52
N GLY A 106 -20.75 -17.23 -4.19
CA GLY A 106 -20.70 -17.48 -5.63
C GLY A 106 -21.00 -16.24 -6.50
N THR A 107 -20.98 -15.05 -5.91
CA THR A 107 -21.31 -13.78 -6.59
C THR A 107 -20.11 -13.12 -7.27
N GLY A 108 -18.91 -13.66 -7.09
CA GLY A 108 -17.71 -13.16 -7.76
C GLY A 108 -16.46 -13.96 -7.43
N GLN A 109 -15.34 -13.51 -7.98
CA GLN A 109 -14.02 -14.08 -7.72
C GLN A 109 -13.13 -13.04 -7.04
N ALA A 110 -12.26 -13.50 -6.14
CA ALA A 110 -11.25 -12.65 -5.53
C ALA A 110 -10.22 -12.18 -6.58
N PRO A 111 -9.52 -11.04 -6.33
CA PRO A 111 -8.40 -10.61 -7.14
C PRO A 111 -7.30 -11.69 -7.24
N THR A 112 -6.51 -11.62 -8.31
CA THR A 112 -5.39 -12.55 -8.48
C THR A 112 -4.23 -12.16 -7.58
N GLU A 113 -3.82 -13.07 -6.70
CA GLU A 113 -2.65 -12.86 -5.84
C GLU A 113 -1.34 -13.08 -6.63
N VAL A 114 -0.35 -12.22 -6.43
CA VAL A 114 0.99 -12.33 -7.02
C VAL A 114 2.04 -12.42 -5.92
N GLY A 115 3.08 -13.23 -6.11
CA GLY A 115 4.07 -13.51 -5.05
C GLY A 115 5.09 -12.40 -4.78
N SER A 116 5.23 -11.40 -5.67
CA SER A 116 6.23 -10.35 -5.52
C SER A 116 5.86 -9.04 -6.23
N GLU A 117 6.51 -7.94 -5.85
CA GLU A 117 6.36 -6.63 -6.49
C GLU A 117 6.85 -6.65 -7.96
N GLN A 118 7.86 -7.46 -8.27
CA GLN A 118 8.32 -7.65 -9.65
C GLN A 118 7.27 -8.37 -10.50
N GLU A 119 6.65 -9.41 -9.94
CA GLU A 119 5.57 -10.11 -10.63
C GLU A 119 4.33 -9.22 -10.78
N MET A 120 4.01 -8.40 -9.77
CA MET A 120 2.97 -7.36 -9.87
C MET A 120 3.19 -6.45 -11.09
N LEU A 121 4.38 -5.86 -11.22
CA LEU A 121 4.71 -4.98 -12.34
C LEU A 121 4.57 -5.69 -13.69
N LYS A 122 5.12 -6.91 -13.79
CA LYS A 122 5.03 -7.73 -15.00
C LYS A 122 3.58 -8.03 -15.36
N ARG A 123 2.77 -8.51 -14.41
CA ARG A 123 1.38 -8.88 -14.62
C ARG A 123 0.53 -7.68 -15.01
N VAL A 124 0.74 -6.53 -14.39
CA VAL A 124 0.06 -5.28 -14.75
C VAL A 124 0.46 -4.83 -16.16
N ALA A 125 1.74 -4.89 -16.51
CA ALA A 125 2.24 -4.50 -17.83
C ALA A 125 1.71 -5.39 -18.97
N THR A 126 1.60 -6.71 -18.74
CA THR A 126 1.21 -7.68 -19.79
C THR A 126 -0.29 -7.93 -19.90
N THR A 127 -1.09 -7.45 -18.95
CA THR A 127 -2.51 -7.78 -18.87
C THR A 127 -3.36 -6.55 -19.16
N PRO A 128 -4.09 -6.50 -20.29
CA PRO A 128 -5.00 -5.40 -20.59
C PRO A 128 -6.04 -5.19 -19.48
N GLY A 129 -6.33 -3.94 -19.16
CA GLY A 129 -7.27 -3.57 -18.08
C GLY A 129 -6.76 -3.81 -16.66
N ALA A 130 -5.49 -4.21 -16.48
CA ALA A 130 -4.96 -4.54 -15.17
C ALA A 130 -4.72 -3.34 -14.26
N LEU A 131 -4.88 -3.57 -12.96
CA LEU A 131 -4.69 -2.62 -11.88
C LEU A 131 -3.90 -3.28 -10.73
N GLY A 132 -2.97 -2.55 -10.15
CA GLY A 132 -2.14 -2.99 -9.04
C GLY A 132 -1.47 -1.82 -8.34
N TYR A 133 -0.45 -2.11 -7.54
CA TYR A 133 0.31 -1.10 -6.80
C TYR A 133 1.77 -1.52 -6.60
N ALA A 134 2.67 -0.55 -6.52
CA ALA A 134 4.11 -0.75 -6.34
C ALA A 134 4.71 0.36 -5.47
N ARG A 135 5.89 0.13 -4.89
CA ARG A 135 6.69 1.17 -4.20
C ARG A 135 7.58 1.92 -5.17
N LYS A 136 8.07 1.21 -6.19
CA LYS A 136 8.99 1.78 -7.17
C LYS A 136 8.67 1.27 -8.56
N VAL A 137 8.45 2.21 -9.47
CA VAL A 137 8.35 1.97 -10.89
C VAL A 137 9.62 2.47 -11.57
N LYS A 138 10.22 1.65 -12.41
CA LYS A 138 11.36 1.98 -13.26
C LYS A 138 10.86 2.28 -14.67
N PRO A 139 11.60 3.08 -15.47
CA PRO A 139 11.23 3.35 -16.87
C PRO A 139 11.02 2.09 -17.74
N GLY A 140 11.65 0.97 -17.39
CA GLY A 140 11.52 -0.30 -18.12
C GLY A 140 10.26 -1.13 -17.79
N ASP A 141 9.49 -0.78 -16.76
CA ASP A 141 8.42 -1.63 -16.25
C ASP A 141 7.14 -1.58 -17.10
N ARG A 142 7.05 -0.63 -18.06
CA ARG A 142 5.92 -0.49 -19.01
C ARG A 142 4.54 -0.48 -18.34
N VAL A 143 4.44 0.19 -17.19
CA VAL A 143 3.18 0.44 -16.48
C VAL A 143 2.86 1.92 -16.48
N ARG A 144 1.58 2.26 -16.38
CA ARG A 144 1.13 3.63 -16.18
C ARG A 144 0.88 3.88 -14.70
N ILE A 145 1.47 4.94 -14.15
CA ILE A 145 1.16 5.39 -12.79
C ILE A 145 -0.11 6.23 -12.86
N LEU A 146 -1.10 5.91 -12.01
CA LEU A 146 -2.34 6.68 -11.90
C LEU A 146 -2.24 7.67 -10.76
N SER A 147 -2.54 8.94 -11.06
CA SER A 147 -2.66 9.97 -10.02
C SER A 147 -4.00 9.82 -9.31
N GLY A 148 -3.97 9.74 -7.98
CA GLY A 148 -5.18 9.87 -7.18
C GLY A 148 -5.72 11.28 -7.30
N ASP A 149 -7.01 11.43 -7.55
CA ASP A 149 -7.71 12.73 -7.56
C ASP A 149 -7.86 13.34 -6.14
N ASN A 150 -6.89 13.10 -5.25
CA ASN A 150 -6.87 13.66 -3.92
C ASN A 150 -5.70 14.67 -3.81
N PRO A 151 -5.97 15.97 -4.03
CA PRO A 151 -4.94 17.01 -3.99
C PRO A 151 -4.33 17.25 -2.59
N GLY A 152 -4.74 16.51 -1.55
CA GLY A 152 -4.38 16.80 -0.16
C GLY A 152 -3.32 15.93 0.53
N ARG A 153 -2.78 14.87 -0.11
CA ARG A 153 -1.91 13.91 0.62
C ARG A 153 -0.55 13.57 -0.01
N ILE A 154 -0.32 13.94 -1.27
CA ILE A 154 0.93 13.58 -1.98
C ILE A 154 2.10 14.55 -1.74
N ASN A 155 1.91 15.62 -0.96
CA ASN A 155 2.91 16.66 -0.73
C ASN A 155 3.45 16.73 0.72
N SER A 156 3.28 15.70 1.55
CA SER A 156 3.80 15.72 2.94
C SER A 156 5.16 15.02 3.10
N ALA A 157 5.97 14.98 2.04
CA ALA A 157 7.32 14.45 2.07
C ALA A 157 8.32 15.39 1.38
N GLU A 158 8.24 16.68 1.73
CA GLU A 158 9.41 17.60 1.71
C GLU A 158 9.82 17.92 3.15
#